data_AF-A0A7K2J2P1-F1
#
_entry.id   AF-A0A7K2J2P1-F1
#
_cell.length_a   1.000
_cell.length_b   1.000
_cell.length_c   1.000
_cell.angle_alpha   90.00
_cell.angle_beta   90.00
_cell.angle_gamma   90.00
#
_symmetry.space_group_name_H-M   'P 1'
#
loop_
_entity.id
_entity.type
_entity.pdbx_description
1 polymer ?
#
loop_
_entity_poly.entity_id
_entity_poly.type
_entity_poly.pdbx_seq_one_letter_code
_entity_poly.pdbx_strand_id
1 'polypeptide(L)'
;MTNEQAEPTTIIATSTLHDMGDANALLRRRNSAMRELIATHIAKALDSREKGRWVAAVELAKALDEADSNVDQQVDDWLEENGWDPRSAWKTPADLTPHADPWAPKPDITADVPEPVRRVIVERLADMLLDRGDDWHAEQARRLTFALKAEGADLTGAIEKRITALTLGPDPSDPPF
;
A
#
# COMPACT_ATOMS: atom_id res chain seq x y z
N MET A 1 -45.95 -22.92 -48.58
CA MET A 1 -45.29 -22.97 -47.27
C MET A 1 -43.92 -22.34 -47.44
N THR A 2 -43.80 -21.05 -47.14
CA THR A 2 -42.56 -20.26 -47.18
C THR A 2 -42.13 -20.06 -45.74
N ASN A 3 -41.05 -20.71 -45.32
CA ASN A 3 -40.46 -20.44 -44.01
C ASN A 3 -39.51 -19.23 -44.14
N GLU A 4 -39.86 -18.18 -43.42
CA GLU A 4 -39.00 -17.03 -43.15
C GLU A 4 -37.73 -17.50 -42.44
N GLN A 5 -36.57 -17.20 -43.02
CA GLN A 5 -35.30 -17.22 -42.31
C GLN A 5 -35.25 -16.00 -41.40
N ALA A 6 -35.42 -16.21 -40.10
CA ALA A 6 -35.05 -15.22 -39.09
C ALA A 6 -33.53 -15.18 -38.98
N GLU A 7 -32.92 -14.01 -39.25
CA GLU A 7 -31.51 -13.73 -38.96
C GLU A 7 -31.30 -13.50 -37.46
N PRO A 8 -30.47 -14.29 -36.74
CA PRO A 8 -30.08 -14.00 -35.37
C PRO A 8 -28.57 -13.74 -35.26
N THR A 9 -27.94 -13.11 -36.26
CA THR A 9 -26.47 -13.05 -36.32
C THR A 9 -25.89 -11.76 -35.72
N THR A 10 -26.63 -10.65 -35.78
CA THR A 10 -26.07 -9.31 -35.49
C THR A 10 -25.99 -8.99 -34.00
N ILE A 11 -26.95 -9.45 -33.18
CA ILE A 11 -27.02 -9.13 -31.74
C ILE A 11 -25.99 -9.97 -30.94
N ILE A 12 -25.84 -11.26 -31.28
CA ILE A 12 -24.90 -12.17 -30.59
C ILE A 12 -23.44 -11.78 -30.86
N ALA A 13 -23.12 -11.37 -32.10
CA ALA A 13 -21.78 -10.91 -32.46
C ALA A 13 -21.38 -9.64 -31.71
N THR A 14 -22.33 -8.72 -31.48
CA THR A 14 -22.07 -7.44 -30.79
C THR A 14 -21.84 -7.63 -29.29
N SER A 15 -22.61 -8.51 -28.62
CA SER A 15 -22.38 -8.86 -27.21
C SER A 15 -21.02 -9.51 -27.01
N THR A 16 -20.68 -10.49 -27.85
CA THR A 16 -19.40 -11.21 -27.74
C THR A 16 -18.20 -10.28 -27.96
N LEU A 17 -18.28 -9.32 -28.89
CA LEU A 17 -17.24 -8.33 -29.11
C LEU A 17 -17.08 -7.35 -27.93
N HIS A 18 -18.19 -6.95 -27.31
CA HIS A 18 -18.17 -6.10 -26.11
C HIS A 18 -17.56 -6.84 -24.92
N ASP A 19 -17.97 -8.08 -24.69
CA ASP A 19 -17.45 -8.95 -23.63
C ASP A 19 -15.94 -9.22 -23.81
N MET A 20 -15.47 -9.43 -25.05
CA MET A 20 -14.05 -9.56 -25.38
C MET A 20 -13.28 -8.26 -25.13
N GLY A 21 -13.88 -7.11 -25.43
CA GLY A 21 -13.32 -5.79 -25.16
C GLY A 21 -13.10 -5.58 -23.66
N ASP A 22 -14.11 -5.87 -22.85
CA ASP A 22 -14.08 -5.75 -21.40
C ASP A 22 -13.07 -6.73 -20.77
N ALA A 23 -13.04 -7.97 -21.24
CA ALA A 23 -12.06 -8.97 -20.80
C ALA A 23 -10.62 -8.51 -21.09
N ASN A 24 -10.35 -7.97 -22.28
CA ASN A 24 -9.04 -7.45 -22.64
C ASN A 24 -8.65 -6.23 -21.79
N ALA A 25 -9.59 -5.33 -21.52
CA ALA A 25 -9.37 -4.18 -20.63
C ALA A 25 -9.05 -4.61 -19.19
N LEU A 26 -9.72 -5.64 -18.68
CA LEU A 26 -9.44 -6.21 -17.37
C LEU A 26 -8.06 -6.89 -17.31
N LEU A 27 -7.72 -7.68 -18.33
CA LEU A 27 -6.43 -8.35 -18.43
C LEU A 27 -5.27 -7.35 -18.48
N ARG A 28 -5.41 -6.28 -19.26
CA ARG A 28 -4.42 -5.20 -19.31
C ARG A 28 -4.23 -4.54 -17.95
N ARG A 29 -5.32 -4.18 -17.27
CA ARG A 29 -5.26 -3.59 -15.92
C ARG A 29 -4.56 -4.50 -14.91
N ARG A 30 -4.90 -5.80 -14.92
CA ARG A 30 -4.26 -6.79 -14.03
C ARG A 30 -2.78 -6.97 -14.33
N ASN A 31 -2.41 -7.03 -15.61
CA ASN A 31 -1.01 -7.14 -16.02
C ASN A 31 -0.21 -5.91 -15.59
N SER A 32 -0.74 -4.70 -15.82
CA SER A 32 -0.12 -3.45 -15.34
C SER A 32 0.09 -3.44 -13.82
N ALA A 33 -0.92 -3.81 -13.03
CA ALA A 33 -0.82 -3.88 -11.58
C ALA A 33 0.22 -4.93 -11.11
N MET A 34 0.29 -6.07 -11.80
CA MET A 34 1.29 -7.09 -11.49
C MET A 34 2.72 -6.60 -11.76
N ARG A 35 2.94 -5.93 -12.90
CA ARG A 35 4.24 -5.34 -13.25
C ARG A 35 4.68 -4.30 -12.23
N GLU A 36 3.75 -3.44 -11.79
CA GLU A 36 4.00 -2.43 -10.75
C GLU A 36 4.40 -3.06 -9.40
N LEU A 37 3.72 -4.13 -8.97
CA LEU A 37 4.06 -4.84 -7.74
C LEU A 37 5.45 -5.50 -7.80
N ILE A 38 5.78 -6.09 -8.96
CA ILE A 38 7.09 -6.70 -9.22
C ILE A 38 8.18 -5.64 -9.23
N ALA A 39 7.99 -4.55 -9.98
CA ALA A 39 8.92 -3.43 -10.04
C ALA A 39 9.20 -2.86 -8.65
N THR A 40 8.15 -2.64 -7.84
CA THR A 40 8.28 -2.16 -6.46
C THR A 40 9.12 -3.11 -5.60
N HIS A 41 8.95 -4.44 -5.75
CA HIS A 41 9.74 -5.42 -4.99
C HIS A 41 11.21 -5.43 -5.39
N ILE A 42 11.49 -5.35 -6.69
CA ILE A 42 12.85 -5.24 -7.22
C ILE A 42 13.49 -3.96 -6.67
N ALA A 43 12.80 -2.82 -6.76
CA ALA A 43 13.30 -1.53 -6.30
C ALA A 43 13.64 -1.54 -4.79
N LYS A 44 12.75 -2.08 -3.95
CA LYS A 44 13.02 -2.27 -2.51
C LYS A 44 14.23 -3.18 -2.25
N ALA A 45 14.45 -4.20 -3.08
CA ALA A 45 15.60 -5.08 -2.94
C ALA A 45 16.90 -4.35 -3.23
N LEU A 46 16.91 -3.54 -4.28
CA LEU A 46 18.04 -2.68 -4.62
C LEU A 46 18.30 -1.65 -3.52
N ASP A 47 17.26 -1.03 -2.97
CA ASP A 47 17.29 -0.06 -1.87
C ASP A 47 17.85 -0.65 -0.57
N SER A 48 17.49 -1.90 -0.23
CA SER A 48 17.90 -2.54 1.02
C SER A 48 19.41 -2.73 1.19
N ARG A 49 20.19 -2.70 0.09
CA ARG A 49 21.64 -2.97 0.05
C ARG A 49 22.07 -4.32 0.65
N GLU A 50 21.12 -5.19 0.96
CA GLU A 50 21.40 -6.55 1.40
C GLU A 50 21.82 -7.38 0.18
N LYS A 51 22.98 -8.03 0.27
CA LYS A 51 23.61 -8.69 -0.88
C LYS A 51 22.70 -9.76 -1.50
N GLY A 52 22.03 -10.58 -0.70
CA GLY A 52 21.14 -11.62 -1.18
C GLY A 52 19.93 -11.08 -1.94
N ARG A 53 19.23 -10.11 -1.36
CA ARG A 53 18.07 -9.43 -1.96
C ARG A 53 18.46 -8.70 -3.23
N TRP A 54 19.59 -8.00 -3.23
CA TRP A 54 20.07 -7.31 -4.43
C TRP A 54 20.36 -8.29 -5.57
N VAL A 55 21.07 -9.40 -5.29
CA VAL A 55 21.35 -10.42 -6.34
C VAL A 55 20.04 -10.98 -6.88
N ALA A 56 19.10 -11.33 -6.01
CA ALA A 56 17.80 -11.86 -6.42
C ALA A 56 17.00 -10.86 -7.28
N ALA A 57 17.07 -9.56 -6.96
CA ALA A 57 16.41 -8.52 -7.75
C ALA A 57 17.02 -8.33 -9.14
N VAL A 58 18.35 -8.32 -9.23
CA VAL A 58 19.06 -8.24 -10.52
C VAL A 58 18.77 -9.47 -11.38
N GLU A 59 18.79 -10.67 -10.79
CA GLU A 59 18.46 -11.91 -11.49
C GLU A 59 17.01 -11.94 -11.97
N LEU A 60 16.07 -11.48 -11.14
CA LEU A 60 14.66 -11.39 -11.51
C LEU A 60 14.42 -10.38 -12.63
N ALA A 61 15.01 -9.18 -12.55
CA ALA A 61 14.90 -8.17 -13.60
C ALA A 61 15.40 -8.71 -14.94
N LYS A 62 16.57 -9.38 -14.94
CA LYS A 62 17.12 -10.02 -16.14
C LYS A 62 16.20 -11.12 -16.69
N ALA A 63 15.63 -11.96 -15.83
CA ALA A 63 14.69 -13.01 -16.26
C ALA A 63 13.40 -12.43 -16.85
N LEU A 64 12.94 -11.28 -16.36
CA LEU A 64 11.78 -10.57 -16.90
C LEU A 64 12.08 -9.94 -18.26
N ASP A 65 13.26 -9.39 -18.45
CA ASP A 65 13.72 -8.90 -19.77
C ASP A 65 13.78 -10.03 -20.79
N GLU A 66 14.34 -11.18 -20.42
CA GLU A 66 14.39 -12.38 -21.28
C GLU A 66 12.99 -12.90 -21.63
N ALA A 67 11.97 -12.57 -20.83
CA ALA A 67 10.57 -12.93 -21.03
C ALA A 67 9.72 -11.79 -21.65
N ASP A 68 10.35 -10.80 -22.29
CA ASP A 68 9.69 -9.63 -22.92
C ASP A 68 8.78 -8.84 -21.94
N SER A 69 9.11 -8.88 -20.65
CA SER A 69 8.35 -8.30 -19.55
C SER A 69 9.15 -7.25 -18.78
N ASN A 70 9.90 -6.41 -19.50
CA ASN A 70 10.78 -5.39 -18.92
C ASN A 70 10.04 -4.49 -17.91
N VAL A 71 10.62 -4.31 -16.73
CA VAL A 71 10.10 -3.45 -15.66
C VAL A 71 11.10 -2.39 -15.21
N ASP A 72 12.24 -2.27 -15.90
CA ASP A 72 13.38 -1.43 -15.46
C ASP A 72 12.98 0.02 -15.31
N GLN A 73 12.22 0.57 -16.27
CA GLN A 73 11.75 1.96 -16.17
C GLN A 73 10.89 2.17 -14.92
N GLN A 74 10.03 1.20 -14.57
CA GLN A 74 9.17 1.31 -13.38
C GLN A 74 9.99 1.19 -12.09
N VAL A 75 11.06 0.40 -12.12
CA VAL A 75 12.01 0.29 -11.00
C VAL A 75 12.76 1.61 -10.83
N ASP A 76 13.27 2.18 -11.92
CA ASP A 76 14.00 3.44 -11.93
C ASP A 76 13.11 4.60 -11.48
N ASP A 77 11.87 4.69 -11.98
CA ASP A 77 10.89 5.71 -11.57
C ASP A 77 10.64 5.62 -10.05
N TRP A 78 10.42 4.42 -9.51
CA TRP A 78 10.22 4.23 -8.07
C TRP A 78 11.46 4.67 -7.27
N LEU A 79 12.66 4.33 -7.73
CA LEU A 79 13.90 4.73 -7.07
C LEU A 79 14.05 6.25 -7.04
N GLU A 80 13.81 6.94 -8.16
CA GLU A 80 13.85 8.40 -8.23
C GLU A 80 12.82 9.05 -7.29
N GLU A 81 11.58 8.57 -7.29
CA GLU A 81 10.53 9.06 -6.39
C GLU A 81 10.87 8.88 -4.91
N ASN A 82 11.67 7.86 -4.57
CA ASN A 82 12.14 7.59 -3.22
C ASN A 82 13.53 8.20 -2.94
N GLY A 83 14.00 9.12 -3.79
CA GLY A 83 15.21 9.92 -3.56
C GLY A 83 16.53 9.23 -3.92
N TRP A 84 16.48 8.15 -4.71
CA TRP A 84 17.65 7.40 -5.15
C TRP A 84 18.10 7.76 -6.57
N ASP A 85 19.41 7.63 -6.80
CA ASP A 85 19.98 7.56 -8.15
C ASP A 85 19.85 6.12 -8.69
N PRO A 86 19.02 5.87 -9.72
CA PRO A 86 18.80 4.53 -10.24
C PRO A 86 20.09 3.87 -10.73
N ARG A 87 20.99 4.64 -11.35
CA ARG A 87 22.26 4.10 -11.86
C ARG A 87 23.16 3.57 -10.76
N SER A 88 23.07 4.13 -9.56
CA SER A 88 23.81 3.64 -8.40
C SER A 88 23.09 2.47 -7.73
N ALA A 89 21.77 2.38 -7.82
CA ALA A 89 20.98 1.27 -7.28
C ALA A 89 21.35 -0.09 -7.91
N TRP A 90 21.58 -0.10 -9.23
CA TRP A 90 21.97 -1.29 -10.00
C TRP A 90 23.45 -1.67 -9.87
N LYS A 91 24.26 -0.94 -9.10
CA LYS A 91 25.67 -1.29 -8.83
C LYS A 91 25.78 -2.19 -7.60
N THR A 92 26.92 -2.86 -7.46
CA THR A 92 27.17 -3.83 -6.41
C THR A 92 26.92 -3.24 -5.01
N PRO A 93 26.21 -3.95 -4.10
CA PRO A 93 25.81 -3.41 -2.80
C PRO A 93 26.98 -3.06 -1.88
N ALA A 94 28.12 -3.74 -2.05
CA ALA A 94 29.31 -3.52 -1.25
C ALA A 94 29.91 -2.11 -1.44
N ASP A 95 29.58 -1.44 -2.54
CA ASP A 95 30.06 -0.10 -2.87
C ASP A 95 29.13 1.01 -2.34
N LEU A 96 28.07 0.65 -1.59
CA LEU A 96 26.97 1.54 -1.26
C LEU A 96 26.75 1.59 0.26
N THR A 97 26.51 2.79 0.78
CA THR A 97 26.19 2.99 2.20
C THR A 97 24.91 2.22 2.54
N PRO A 98 24.89 1.38 3.60
CA PRO A 98 23.68 0.69 4.02
C PRO A 98 22.56 1.68 4.29
N HIS A 99 21.41 1.48 3.65
CA HIS A 99 20.21 2.28 3.89
C HIS A 99 19.33 1.60 4.96
N ALA A 100 18.40 2.36 5.55
CA ALA A 100 17.31 1.79 6.33
C ALA A 100 16.61 0.71 5.51
N ASP A 101 16.55 -0.51 6.04
CA ASP A 101 15.98 -1.67 5.35
C ASP A 101 14.49 -1.38 5.02
N PRO A 102 14.09 -1.34 3.74
CA PRO A 102 12.70 -1.07 3.34
C PRO A 102 11.71 -2.16 3.78
N TRP A 103 12.21 -3.31 4.26
CA TRP A 103 11.41 -4.36 4.89
C TRP A 103 11.61 -4.48 6.39
N ALA A 104 12.44 -3.64 7.01
CA ALA A 104 12.46 -3.61 8.46
C ALA A 104 11.06 -3.25 8.96
N PRO A 105 10.55 -3.92 10.01
CA PRO A 105 9.39 -3.43 10.70
C PRO A 105 9.69 -1.98 11.10
N LYS A 106 8.80 -1.05 10.75
CA LYS A 106 8.97 0.34 11.17
C LYS A 106 9.16 0.36 12.69
N PRO A 107 10.16 1.08 13.21
CA PRO A 107 10.38 1.15 14.64
C PRO A 107 9.09 1.61 15.31
N ASP A 108 8.69 0.94 16.39
CA ASP A 108 7.62 1.45 17.24
C ASP A 108 8.14 2.71 17.94
N ILE A 109 7.83 3.85 17.33
CA ILE A 109 8.21 5.18 17.84
C ILE A 109 7.16 5.71 18.81
N THR A 110 6.14 4.91 19.16
CA THR A 110 5.06 5.35 20.05
C THR A 110 5.65 5.88 21.35
N ALA A 111 6.66 5.22 21.91
CA ALA A 111 7.34 5.65 23.13
C ALA A 111 8.08 7.00 22.98
N ASP A 112 8.58 7.29 21.78
CA ASP A 112 9.36 8.49 21.46
C ASP A 112 8.48 9.74 21.27
N VAL A 113 7.21 9.57 20.91
CA VAL A 113 6.25 10.67 20.88
C VAL A 113 6.00 11.15 22.32
N PRO A 114 6.22 12.43 22.67
CA PRO A 114 6.01 12.90 24.03
C PRO A 114 4.60 12.61 24.54
N GLU A 115 4.48 12.12 25.77
CA GLU A 115 3.20 11.75 26.39
C GLU A 115 2.09 12.81 26.28
N PRO A 116 2.37 14.12 26.48
CA PRO A 116 1.35 15.15 26.30
C PRO A 116 0.80 15.20 24.86
N VAL A 117 1.66 14.96 23.87
CA VAL A 117 1.28 14.97 22.45
C VAL A 117 0.44 13.75 22.12
N ARG A 118 0.84 12.56 22.59
CA ARG A 118 0.06 11.33 22.43
C ARG A 118 -1.35 11.48 22.98
N ARG A 119 -1.48 12.04 24.18
CA ARG A 119 -2.77 12.24 24.84
C ARG A 119 -3.72 13.13 24.03
N VAL A 120 -3.24 14.27 23.55
CA VAL A 120 -4.03 15.19 22.73
C VAL A 120 -4.49 14.52 21.43
N ILE A 121 -3.60 13.77 20.77
CA ILE A 121 -3.94 13.03 19.54
C ILE A 121 -5.00 11.97 19.82
N VAL A 122 -4.82 11.17 20.89
CA VAL A 122 -5.76 10.13 21.30
C VAL A 122 -7.14 10.72 21.63
N GLU A 123 -7.19 11.80 22.40
CA GLU A 123 -8.43 12.50 22.75
C GLU A 123 -9.15 13.00 21.49
N ARG A 124 -8.42 13.70 20.61
CA ARG A 124 -9.03 14.31 19.42
C ARG A 124 -9.54 13.27 18.43
N LEU A 125 -8.78 12.19 18.23
CA LEU A 125 -9.18 11.10 17.32
C LEU A 125 -10.36 10.32 17.91
N ALA A 126 -10.37 10.05 19.21
CA ALA A 126 -11.51 9.40 19.87
C ALA A 126 -12.79 10.23 19.75
N ASP A 127 -12.70 11.56 19.96
CA ASP A 127 -13.84 12.46 19.82
C ASP A 127 -14.37 12.48 18.37
N MET A 128 -13.49 12.58 17.37
CA MET A 128 -13.88 12.56 15.96
C MET A 128 -14.50 11.23 15.52
N LEU A 129 -14.05 10.10 16.10
CA LEU A 129 -14.63 8.78 15.84
C LEU A 129 -16.02 8.59 16.47
N LEU A 130 -16.34 9.37 17.51
CA LEU A 130 -17.62 9.35 18.20
C LEU A 130 -18.60 10.43 17.72
N ASP A 131 -18.16 11.33 16.83
CA ASP A 131 -19.00 12.37 16.26
C ASP A 131 -20.10 11.75 15.39
N ARG A 132 -21.32 11.68 15.94
CA ARG A 132 -22.51 11.11 15.26
C ARG A 132 -23.11 12.04 14.22
N GLY A 133 -22.64 13.28 14.13
CA GLY A 133 -23.17 14.29 13.23
C GLY A 133 -22.49 14.34 11.87
N ASP A 134 -21.29 13.75 11.74
CA ASP A 134 -20.46 13.90 10.54
C ASP A 134 -19.60 12.65 10.25
N ASP A 135 -20.07 11.85 9.29
CA ASP A 135 -19.35 10.66 8.79
C ASP A 135 -17.96 11.02 8.22
N TRP A 136 -17.77 12.25 7.73
CA TRP A 136 -16.48 12.73 7.25
C TRP A 136 -15.44 12.78 8.38
N HIS A 137 -15.82 13.24 9.58
CA HIS A 137 -14.91 13.29 10.72
C HIS A 137 -14.45 11.89 11.15
N ALA A 138 -15.36 10.92 11.18
CA ALA A 138 -15.02 9.54 11.48
C ALA A 138 -14.08 8.94 10.42
N GLU A 139 -14.30 9.23 9.14
CA GLU A 139 -13.42 8.79 8.07
C GLU A 139 -12.02 9.41 8.16
N GLN A 140 -11.93 10.72 8.41
CA GLN A 140 -10.65 11.40 8.59
C GLN A 140 -9.88 10.88 9.80
N ALA A 141 -10.56 10.62 10.91
CA ALA A 141 -9.92 10.06 12.10
C ALA A 141 -9.35 8.66 11.84
N ARG A 142 -10.07 7.80 11.09
CA ARG A 142 -9.56 6.49 10.66
C ARG A 142 -8.33 6.64 9.77
N ARG A 143 -8.38 7.51 8.76
CA ARG A 143 -7.25 7.78 7.86
C ARG A 143 -6.01 8.25 8.62
N LEU A 144 -6.17 9.17 9.56
CA LEU A 144 -5.09 9.67 10.41
C LEU A 144 -4.52 8.59 11.33
N THR A 145 -5.38 7.76 11.92
CA THR A 145 -4.94 6.63 12.76
C THR A 145 -4.10 5.64 11.94
N PHE A 146 -4.53 5.32 10.73
CA PHE A 146 -3.76 4.46 9.83
C PHE A 146 -2.45 5.10 9.38
N ALA A 147 -2.42 6.40 9.10
CA ALA A 147 -1.20 7.11 8.75
C ALA A 147 -0.18 7.10 9.90
N LEU A 148 -0.62 7.37 11.13
CA LEU A 148 0.26 7.33 12.31
C LEU A 148 0.82 5.93 12.56
N LYS A 149 -0.04 4.91 12.48
CA LYS A 149 0.39 3.50 12.57
C LYS A 149 1.35 3.13 11.44
N ALA A 150 1.07 3.61 10.23
CA ALA A 150 1.94 3.42 9.09
C ALA A 150 3.29 4.11 9.28
N GLU A 151 3.45 5.11 10.15
CA GLU A 151 4.74 5.71 10.53
C GLU A 151 5.37 5.11 11.79
N GLY A 152 4.77 4.07 12.38
CA GLY A 152 5.28 3.41 13.58
C GLY A 152 4.79 4.00 14.90
N ALA A 153 3.87 4.97 14.88
CA ALA A 153 3.18 5.51 16.06
C ALA A 153 1.80 4.84 16.21
N ASP A 154 1.75 3.63 16.76
CA ASP A 154 0.50 2.89 16.93
C ASP A 154 -0.25 3.34 18.20
N LEU A 155 -1.24 4.21 18.00
CA LEU A 155 -2.10 4.72 19.08
C LEU A 155 -3.45 3.98 19.18
N THR A 156 -3.65 2.90 18.41
CA THR A 156 -4.96 2.24 18.27
C THR A 156 -5.52 1.79 19.61
N GLY A 157 -4.70 1.12 20.44
CA GLY A 157 -5.13 0.64 21.75
C GLY A 157 -5.47 1.76 22.74
N ALA A 158 -4.78 2.91 22.66
CA ALA A 158 -5.07 4.07 23.50
C ALA A 158 -6.36 4.78 23.06
N ILE A 159 -6.61 4.89 21.76
CA ILE A 159 -7.85 5.42 21.18
C ILE A 159 -9.04 4.54 21.58
N GLU A 160 -8.92 3.22 21.48
CA GLU A 160 -9.98 2.29 21.87
C GLU A 160 -10.33 2.39 23.36
N LYS A 161 -9.32 2.45 24.23
CA LYS A 161 -9.51 2.70 25.67
C LYS A 161 -10.22 4.02 25.92
N ARG A 162 -9.84 5.09 25.20
CA ARG A 162 -10.47 6.40 25.36
C ARG A 162 -11.92 6.41 24.88
N ILE A 163 -12.22 5.79 23.73
CA ILE A 163 -13.59 5.64 23.22
C ILE A 163 -14.44 4.86 24.23
N THR A 164 -13.90 3.76 24.76
CA THR A 164 -14.54 2.96 25.81
C THR A 164 -14.82 3.83 27.04
N ALA A 165 -13.85 4.60 27.52
CA ALA A 165 -14.02 5.51 28.65
C ALA A 165 -15.10 6.59 28.40
N LEU A 166 -15.17 7.13 27.18
CA LEU A 166 -16.16 8.15 26.80
C LEU A 166 -17.58 7.59 26.62
N THR A 167 -17.72 6.31 26.28
CA THR A 167 -19.01 5.69 25.96
C THR A 167 -19.59 4.86 27.11
N LEU A 168 -18.74 4.20 27.89
CA LEU A 168 -19.12 3.27 28.95
C LEU A 168 -18.68 3.73 30.36
N GLY A 169 -17.92 4.84 30.44
CA GLY A 169 -17.27 5.29 31.68
C GLY A 169 -15.89 4.64 31.87
N PRO A 170 -15.05 5.17 32.78
CA PRO A 170 -13.72 4.63 33.04
C PRO A 170 -13.78 3.18 33.50
N ASP A 171 -12.82 2.36 33.05
CA ASP A 171 -12.70 0.96 33.44
C ASP A 171 -12.55 0.87 34.97
N PRO A 172 -13.41 0.10 35.69
CA PRO A 172 -13.31 -0.05 37.14
C PRO A 172 -12.00 -0.70 37.62
N SER A 173 -11.19 -1.23 36.70
CA SER A 173 -9.87 -1.82 36.93
C SER A 173 -8.74 -0.79 37.00
N ASP A 174 -8.93 0.42 36.47
CA ASP A 174 -7.92 1.48 36.50
C ASP A 174 -7.91 2.14 37.90
N PRO A 175 -6.75 2.23 38.57
CA PRO A 175 -6.66 2.84 39.89
C PRO A 175 -7.06 4.33 39.81
N PRO A 176 -7.82 4.85 40.80
CA PRO A 176 -8.07 6.28 40.89
C PRO A 176 -6.74 7.00 41.17
N PHE A 177 -6.57 8.12 40.49
CA PHE A 177 -5.38 8.99 40.47
C PHE A 177 -4.68 9.15 41.83
#